data_AF-A8NZ08-F1
#
_entry.id   AF-A8NZ08-F1
#
_cell.length_a   1.000
_cell.length_b   1.000
_cell.length_c   1.000
_cell.angle_alpha   90.00
_cell.angle_beta   90.00
_cell.angle_gamma   90.00
#
_symmetry.space_group_name_H-M   'P 1'
#
loop_
_entity.id
_entity.type
_entity.pdbx_description
1 polymer ?
#
loop_
_entity_poly.entity_id
_entity_poly.type
_entity_poly.pdbx_seq_one_letter_code
_entity_poly.pdbx_strand_id
1 'polypeptide(L)'
;MSTDRVRQRGITIYRPIIYGNVAVALTDEERAKLPAKDHTHRWTVAVRSAANKPGADQVGGADDLSYFIKRVTFKLHDTYPNPTRNIDKPPFELSETGWGEFEIGIRITFIPEATEKPMVLAHHLKLHPWTATGESEIPPLDVAIKHGPVHSWQYDEIVFNDPSAHFLNILTQHPPTPLPKIRRNPVPFNIANLASFEDSKGGTPEFYSGMIQEEAERLEEARKKVIAEQERLRTELIEKEKELERLKKQLIANA
;
A
#
# COMPACT_ATOMS: atom_id res chain seq x y z
N MET A 1 11.32 40.61 -8.67
CA MET A 1 10.67 39.31 -8.98
C MET A 1 10.90 38.43 -7.76
N SER A 2 9.85 37.93 -7.10
CA SER A 2 10.00 37.23 -5.82
C SER A 2 10.77 35.93 -6.00
N THR A 3 11.83 35.75 -5.21
CA THR A 3 12.69 34.56 -5.14
C THR A 3 11.93 33.29 -4.75
N ASP A 4 10.71 33.45 -4.25
CA ASP A 4 9.81 32.41 -3.74
C ASP A 4 9.42 31.35 -4.77
N ARG A 5 9.39 31.69 -6.07
CA ARG A 5 9.03 30.76 -7.15
C ARG A 5 10.23 30.05 -7.79
N VAL A 6 11.45 30.35 -7.35
CA VAL A 6 12.66 29.72 -7.90
C VAL A 6 12.79 28.29 -7.38
N ARG A 7 12.86 27.32 -8.31
CA ARG A 7 13.12 25.91 -7.99
C ARG A 7 14.53 25.73 -7.42
N GLN A 8 14.63 25.04 -6.29
CA GLN A 8 15.89 24.80 -5.60
C GLN A 8 16.54 23.52 -6.15
N ARG A 9 17.48 23.67 -7.08
CA ARG A 9 18.11 22.52 -7.77
C ARG A 9 18.94 21.65 -6.83
N GLY A 10 18.86 20.34 -7.02
CA GLY A 10 19.60 19.35 -6.25
C GLY A 10 19.00 19.07 -4.87
N ILE A 11 17.81 19.59 -4.57
CA ILE A 11 17.10 19.32 -3.32
C ILE A 11 15.97 18.34 -3.58
N THR A 12 15.99 17.23 -2.85
CA THR A 12 14.90 16.25 -2.81
C THR A 12 14.39 16.15 -1.39
N ILE A 13 13.07 16.20 -1.22
CA ILE A 13 12.40 16.08 0.07
C ILE A 13 11.17 15.20 -0.09
N TYR A 14 10.90 14.34 0.90
CA TYR A 14 9.83 13.35 0.81
C TYR A 14 8.81 13.48 1.94
N ARG A 15 7.60 12.98 1.72
CA ARG A 15 6.54 12.88 2.72
C ARG A 15 6.00 11.44 2.82
N PRO A 16 6.26 10.76 3.95
CA PRO A 16 5.67 9.46 4.23
C PRO A 16 4.16 9.54 4.32
N ILE A 17 3.49 8.73 3.51
CA ILE A 17 2.04 8.53 3.57
C ILE A 17 1.74 7.05 3.71
N ILE A 18 0.54 6.77 4.18
CA ILE A 18 -0.09 5.47 4.01
C ILE A 18 -1.39 5.66 3.25
N TYR A 19 -1.72 4.66 2.46
CA TYR A 19 -3.04 4.55 1.86
C TYR A 19 -3.53 3.12 2.03
N GLY A 20 -4.84 2.96 2.01
CA GLY A 20 -5.45 1.65 2.19
C GLY A 20 -6.80 1.73 2.85
N ASN A 21 -7.26 0.63 3.44
CA ASN A 21 -8.54 0.57 4.09
C ASN A 21 -8.53 -0.24 5.39
N VAL A 22 -9.53 0.05 6.21
CA VAL A 22 -10.01 -0.83 7.27
C VAL A 22 -11.43 -1.29 6.92
N ALA A 23 -11.77 -2.55 7.22
CA ALA A 23 -13.11 -3.09 7.01
C ALA A 23 -13.58 -3.87 8.23
N VAL A 24 -14.87 -3.81 8.51
CA VAL A 24 -15.52 -4.51 9.62
C VAL A 24 -16.78 -5.19 9.10
N ALA A 25 -16.91 -6.49 9.40
CA ALA A 25 -18.13 -7.24 9.12
C ALA A 25 -19.31 -6.71 9.95
N LEU A 26 -20.45 -6.49 9.31
CA LEU A 26 -21.64 -5.92 9.94
C LEU A 26 -22.48 -6.99 10.63
N THR A 27 -22.98 -6.66 11.83
CA THR A 27 -23.94 -7.51 12.53
C THR A 27 -25.31 -7.52 11.84
N ASP A 28 -26.14 -8.52 12.13
CA ASP A 28 -27.50 -8.60 11.60
C ASP A 28 -28.33 -7.35 11.92
N GLU A 29 -28.14 -6.79 13.12
CA GLU A 29 -28.80 -5.56 13.56
C GLU A 29 -28.34 -4.32 12.80
N GLU A 30 -27.05 -4.22 12.48
CA GLU A 30 -26.51 -3.12 11.66
C GLU A 30 -27.00 -3.23 10.21
N ARG A 31 -26.99 -4.44 9.63
CA ARG A 31 -27.48 -4.68 8.26
C ARG A 31 -28.98 -4.37 8.14
N ALA A 32 -29.78 -4.67 9.16
CA ALA A 32 -31.21 -4.36 9.17
C ALA A 32 -31.50 -2.84 9.08
N LYS A 33 -30.56 -1.99 9.49
CA LYS A 33 -30.67 -0.53 9.43
C LYS A 33 -30.19 0.07 8.09
N LEU A 34 -29.50 -0.72 7.26
CA LEU A 34 -28.97 -0.24 5.99
C LEU A 34 -30.06 -0.23 4.90
N PRO A 35 -30.03 0.76 3.99
CA PRO A 35 -30.91 0.77 2.83
C PRO A 35 -30.56 -0.38 1.86
N ALA A 36 -29.28 -0.72 1.74
CA ALA A 36 -28.77 -1.83 0.94
C ALA A 36 -28.63 -3.08 1.82
N LYS A 37 -29.54 -4.04 1.65
CA LYS A 37 -29.63 -5.24 2.51
C LYS A 37 -28.60 -6.33 2.18
N ASP A 38 -27.99 -6.25 1.00
CA ASP A 38 -26.94 -7.13 0.52
C ASP A 38 -25.55 -6.73 1.04
N HIS A 39 -25.39 -5.53 1.60
CA HIS A 39 -24.12 -5.07 2.16
C HIS A 39 -23.75 -5.84 3.42
N THR A 40 -22.55 -6.41 3.43
CA THR A 40 -22.07 -7.28 4.53
C THR A 40 -20.98 -6.62 5.37
N HIS A 41 -20.29 -5.61 4.84
CA HIS A 41 -19.18 -4.93 5.50
C HIS A 41 -19.37 -3.41 5.49
N ARG A 42 -18.84 -2.76 6.52
CA ARG A 42 -18.53 -1.33 6.54
C ARG A 42 -17.03 -1.17 6.39
N TRP A 43 -16.60 -0.31 5.49
CA TRP A 43 -15.19 -0.11 5.21
C TRP A 43 -14.87 1.37 5.09
N THR A 44 -13.65 1.74 5.46
CA THR A 44 -13.12 3.10 5.36
C THR A 44 -11.81 3.04 4.61
N VAL A 45 -11.76 3.67 3.44
CA VAL A 45 -10.53 3.90 2.67
C VAL A 45 -9.95 5.27 3.02
N ALA A 46 -8.64 5.38 3.17
CA ALA A 46 -8.01 6.64 3.58
C ALA A 46 -6.63 6.85 2.98
N VAL A 47 -6.21 8.11 2.94
CA VAL A 47 -4.81 8.56 2.79
C VAL A 47 -4.43 9.31 4.06
N ARG A 48 -3.38 8.87 4.75
CA ARG A 48 -2.96 9.42 6.06
C ARG A 48 -1.44 9.58 6.12
N SER A 49 -0.94 10.34 7.09
CA SER A 49 0.50 10.32 7.39
C SER A 49 0.91 8.95 7.94
N ALA A 50 2.15 8.54 7.73
CA ALA A 50 2.55 7.16 8.01
C ALA A 50 2.65 6.81 9.51
N ALA A 51 3.06 7.74 10.36
CA ALA A 51 3.19 7.48 11.79
C ALA A 51 1.81 7.41 12.47
N ASN A 52 1.64 6.46 13.40
CA ASN A 52 0.43 6.36 14.20
C ASN A 52 0.39 7.49 15.24
N LYS A 53 -0.81 8.01 15.51
CA LYS A 53 -1.03 8.94 16.60
C LYS A 53 -0.88 8.20 17.95
N PRO A 54 -0.06 8.68 18.90
CA PRO A 54 0.12 8.00 20.18
C PRO A 54 -1.21 7.78 20.92
N GLY A 55 -1.48 6.53 21.30
CA GLY A 55 -2.70 6.15 22.03
C GLY A 55 -3.98 6.11 21.20
N ALA A 56 -3.90 6.29 19.88
CA ALA A 56 -5.06 6.15 19.00
C ALA A 56 -5.19 4.72 18.46
N ASP A 57 -6.42 4.21 18.42
CA ASP A 57 -6.77 2.96 17.76
C ASP A 57 -6.97 3.20 16.25
N GLN A 58 -5.95 3.74 15.61
CA GLN A 58 -5.95 4.09 14.18
C GLN A 58 -4.57 3.91 13.57
N VAL A 59 -4.54 3.29 12.39
CA VAL A 59 -3.33 3.21 11.55
C VAL A 59 -3.07 4.58 10.92
N GLY A 60 -1.87 5.11 11.15
CA GLY A 60 -1.39 6.40 10.66
C GLY A 60 -2.15 7.63 11.19
N GLY A 61 -1.83 8.78 10.61
CA GLY A 61 -2.51 10.05 10.86
C GLY A 61 -1.99 10.82 12.08
N ALA A 62 -0.72 10.66 12.44
CA ALA A 62 -0.06 11.53 13.42
C ALA A 62 0.08 12.98 12.95
N ASP A 63 0.21 13.20 11.64
CA ASP A 63 0.46 14.50 11.03
C ASP A 63 -0.70 14.93 10.12
N ASP A 64 -0.91 16.23 10.00
CA ASP A 64 -1.81 16.80 8.99
C ASP A 64 -1.12 16.81 7.62
N LEU A 65 -1.81 16.39 6.56
CA LEU A 65 -1.30 16.42 5.18
C LEU A 65 -1.82 17.61 4.36
N SER A 66 -2.72 18.42 4.91
CA SER A 66 -3.40 19.51 4.19
C SER A 66 -2.46 20.62 3.70
N TYR A 67 -1.27 20.74 4.31
CA TYR A 67 -0.25 21.71 3.90
C TYR A 67 0.40 21.40 2.54
N PHE A 68 0.19 20.22 1.97
CA PHE A 68 0.67 19.88 0.64
C PHE A 68 -0.35 19.14 -0.23
N ILE A 69 -1.37 18.52 0.37
CA ILE A 69 -2.50 17.89 -0.32
C ILE A 69 -3.69 18.84 -0.33
N LYS A 70 -4.15 19.19 -1.53
CA LYS A 70 -5.35 20.00 -1.73
C LYS A 70 -6.63 19.16 -1.70
N ARG A 71 -6.61 17.98 -2.30
CA ARG A 71 -7.78 17.12 -2.45
C ARG A 71 -7.37 15.68 -2.69
N VAL A 72 -8.09 14.74 -2.08
CA VAL A 72 -8.03 13.31 -2.43
C VAL A 72 -9.33 12.92 -3.11
N THR A 73 -9.24 12.26 -4.26
CA THR A 73 -10.39 11.75 -4.99
C THR A 73 -10.36 10.23 -4.97
N PHE A 74 -11.43 9.62 -4.45
CA PHE A 74 -11.62 8.16 -4.47
C PHE A 74 -12.58 7.80 -5.60
N LYS A 75 -12.12 6.98 -6.55
CA LYS A 75 -12.94 6.38 -7.59
C LYS A 75 -13.32 4.97 -7.16
N LEU A 76 -14.58 4.82 -6.78
CA LEU A 76 -15.22 3.56 -6.41
C LEU A 76 -15.67 2.79 -7.66
N HIS A 77 -16.17 1.57 -7.44
CA HIS A 77 -16.83 0.78 -8.47
C HIS A 77 -18.13 1.46 -8.95
N ASP A 78 -18.47 1.29 -10.24
CA ASP A 78 -19.58 2.00 -10.89
C ASP A 78 -20.97 1.64 -10.34
N THR A 79 -21.07 0.58 -9.53
CA THR A 79 -22.29 0.22 -8.80
C THR A 79 -22.63 1.19 -7.67
N TYR A 80 -21.67 1.97 -7.18
CA TYR A 80 -21.93 2.96 -6.14
C TYR A 80 -22.53 4.24 -6.74
N PRO A 81 -23.52 4.86 -6.08
CA PRO A 81 -24.00 6.17 -6.50
C PRO A 81 -22.87 7.20 -6.33
N ASN A 82 -22.66 8.01 -7.37
CA ASN A 82 -21.56 8.97 -7.44
C ASN A 82 -20.20 8.29 -7.14
N PRO A 83 -19.72 7.39 -8.00
CA PRO A 83 -18.55 6.56 -7.69
C PRO A 83 -17.27 7.39 -7.54
N THR A 84 -17.22 8.62 -8.06
CA THR A 84 -16.11 9.55 -7.83
C THR A 84 -16.42 10.46 -6.65
N ARG A 85 -15.69 10.28 -5.54
CA ARG A 85 -15.84 11.06 -4.30
C ARG A 85 -14.65 11.98 -4.11
N ASN A 86 -14.90 13.27 -3.93
CA ASN A 86 -13.88 14.30 -3.72
C ASN A 86 -13.83 14.70 -2.24
N ILE A 87 -12.67 14.59 -1.62
CA ILE A 87 -12.41 15.01 -0.24
C ILE A 87 -11.39 16.15 -0.25
N ASP A 88 -11.88 17.38 -0.06
CA ASP A 88 -11.08 18.61 -0.15
C ASP A 88 -10.42 19.02 1.17
N LYS A 89 -10.77 18.38 2.29
CA LYS A 89 -10.26 18.69 3.62
C LYS A 89 -9.98 17.42 4.41
N PRO A 90 -8.97 17.41 5.30
CA PRO A 90 -8.72 16.28 6.17
C PRO A 90 -9.90 16.06 7.15
N PRO A 91 -10.16 14.82 7.59
CA PRO A 91 -9.43 13.61 7.24
C PRO A 91 -9.70 13.18 5.79
N PHE A 92 -8.65 12.80 5.06
CA PHE A 92 -8.74 12.35 3.66
C PHE A 92 -9.18 10.89 3.61
N GLU A 93 -10.41 10.63 4.03
CA GLU A 93 -10.99 9.30 4.11
C GLU A 93 -12.44 9.27 3.63
N LEU A 94 -12.88 8.08 3.29
CA LEU A 94 -14.22 7.80 2.81
C LEU A 94 -14.71 6.50 3.43
N SER A 95 -15.86 6.56 4.10
CA SER A 95 -16.54 5.40 4.68
C SER A 95 -17.76 5.04 3.84
N GLU A 96 -17.89 3.77 3.52
CA GLU A 96 -19.00 3.20 2.76
C GLU A 96 -19.33 1.80 3.28
N THR A 97 -20.41 1.23 2.76
CA THR A 97 -20.79 -0.16 3.01
C THR A 97 -20.81 -0.94 1.71
N GLY A 98 -20.54 -2.24 1.75
CA GLY A 98 -20.51 -3.08 0.57
C GLY A 98 -20.35 -4.56 0.88
N TRP A 99 -20.31 -5.38 -0.16
CA TRP A 99 -20.20 -6.83 -0.04
C TRP A 99 -19.01 -7.44 -0.78
N GLY A 100 -18.38 -6.70 -1.68
CA GLY A 100 -17.30 -7.20 -2.54
C GLY A 100 -16.02 -6.37 -2.46
N GLU A 101 -14.90 -7.04 -2.71
CA GLU A 101 -13.57 -6.45 -2.89
C GLU A 101 -13.42 -5.94 -4.33
N PHE A 102 -12.82 -4.77 -4.51
CA PHE A 102 -12.61 -4.16 -5.83
C PHE A 102 -11.45 -3.14 -5.78
N GLU A 103 -10.96 -2.73 -6.95
CA GLU A 103 -9.90 -1.71 -7.02
C GLU A 103 -10.47 -0.29 -6.89
N ILE A 104 -10.00 0.45 -5.89
CA ILE A 104 -10.28 1.86 -5.68
C ILE A 104 -9.14 2.68 -6.28
N GLY A 105 -9.47 3.56 -7.23
CA GLY A 105 -8.53 4.56 -7.74
C GLY A 105 -8.42 5.73 -6.77
N ILE A 106 -7.22 6.01 -6.25
CA ILE A 106 -6.97 7.12 -5.33
C ILE A 106 -6.15 8.18 -6.06
N ARG A 107 -6.72 9.36 -6.29
CA ARG A 107 -6.02 10.49 -6.91
C ARG A 107 -5.75 11.57 -5.88
N ILE A 108 -4.48 11.84 -5.62
CA ILE A 108 -4.01 12.89 -4.71
C ILE A 108 -3.66 14.12 -5.55
N THR A 109 -4.39 15.21 -5.33
CA THR A 109 -4.13 16.51 -5.95
C THR A 109 -3.38 17.40 -4.97
N PHE A 110 -2.22 17.91 -5.36
CA PHE A 110 -1.40 18.78 -4.53
C PHE A 110 -1.89 20.23 -4.52
N ILE A 111 -1.42 21.00 -3.54
CA ILE A 111 -1.62 22.45 -3.52
C ILE A 111 -0.89 23.12 -4.71
N PRO A 112 -1.36 24.30 -5.17
CA PRO A 112 -0.74 24.99 -6.29
C PRO A 112 0.77 25.26 -6.12
N GLU A 113 1.21 25.51 -4.88
CA GLU A 113 2.59 25.81 -4.50
C GLU A 113 3.54 24.64 -4.78
N ALA A 114 3.04 23.40 -4.71
CA ALA A 114 3.80 22.21 -5.03
C ALA A 114 4.22 22.19 -6.52
N THR A 115 3.40 22.78 -7.40
CA THR A 115 3.59 22.75 -8.86
C THR A 115 3.74 21.34 -9.46
N GLU A 116 3.21 20.33 -8.77
CA GLU A 116 3.29 18.93 -9.18
C GLU A 116 1.98 18.42 -9.78
N LYS A 117 2.09 17.44 -10.67
CA LYS A 117 0.92 16.76 -11.24
C LYS A 117 0.23 15.91 -10.17
N PRO A 118 -1.09 15.68 -10.26
CA PRO A 118 -1.78 14.77 -9.35
C PRO A 118 -1.17 13.37 -9.41
N MET A 119 -0.94 12.77 -8.25
CA MET A 119 -0.51 11.39 -8.11
C MET A 119 -1.72 10.46 -8.15
N VAL A 120 -1.58 9.29 -8.77
CA VAL A 120 -2.64 8.28 -8.84
C VAL A 120 -2.10 6.97 -8.27
N LEU A 121 -2.83 6.43 -7.32
CA LEU A 121 -2.57 5.15 -6.66
C LEU A 121 -3.78 4.24 -6.92
N ALA A 122 -3.55 2.93 -6.89
CA ALA A 122 -4.60 1.93 -6.97
C ALA A 122 -4.55 1.10 -5.70
N HIS A 123 -5.69 0.97 -5.02
CA HIS A 123 -5.82 0.18 -3.81
C HIS A 123 -6.86 -0.91 -3.99
N HIS A 124 -6.49 -2.17 -3.77
CA HIS A 124 -7.46 -3.26 -3.75
C HIS A 124 -8.16 -3.28 -2.39
N LEU A 125 -9.45 -2.91 -2.36
CA LEU A 125 -10.27 -2.89 -1.16
C LEU A 125 -10.32 -4.28 -0.55
N LYS A 126 -9.81 -4.43 0.68
CA LYS A 126 -9.82 -5.70 1.40
C LYS A 126 -10.95 -5.72 2.43
N LEU A 127 -11.85 -6.70 2.32
CA LEU A 127 -12.96 -6.89 3.25
C LEU A 127 -12.76 -8.12 4.14
N HIS A 128 -12.21 -9.19 3.55
CA HIS A 128 -12.08 -10.48 4.24
C HIS A 128 -10.71 -10.62 4.90
N PRO A 129 -10.61 -11.40 6.00
CA PRO A 129 -9.34 -11.65 6.66
C PRO A 129 -8.27 -12.17 5.70
N TRP A 130 -7.02 -11.79 5.95
CA TRP A 130 -5.89 -12.35 5.24
C TRP A 130 -5.75 -13.85 5.53
N THR A 131 -5.29 -14.59 4.54
CA THR A 131 -4.91 -16.00 4.68
C THR A 131 -3.41 -16.13 4.54
N ALA A 132 -2.83 -17.23 5.05
CA ALA A 132 -1.40 -17.49 4.92
C ALA A 132 -0.95 -17.66 3.45
N THR A 133 -1.87 -17.97 2.54
CA THR A 133 -1.62 -18.04 1.09
C THR A 133 -1.75 -16.69 0.39
N GLY A 134 -2.31 -15.69 1.06
CA GLY A 134 -2.65 -14.38 0.46
C GLY A 134 -3.90 -14.40 -0.43
N GLU A 135 -4.60 -15.54 -0.50
CA GLU A 135 -5.83 -15.69 -1.28
C GLU A 135 -7.06 -15.26 -0.47
N SER A 136 -8.07 -14.71 -1.16
CA SER A 136 -9.33 -14.34 -0.53
C SER A 136 -10.17 -15.59 -0.26
N GLU A 137 -10.09 -16.09 0.97
CA GLU A 137 -11.10 -17.00 1.50
C GLU A 137 -12.21 -16.17 2.16
N ILE A 138 -13.46 -16.43 1.80
CA ILE A 138 -14.63 -15.70 2.31
C ILE A 138 -15.19 -16.53 3.47
N PRO A 139 -14.81 -16.23 4.73
CA PRO A 139 -15.37 -16.94 5.87
C PRO A 139 -16.87 -16.61 6.03
N PRO A 140 -17.63 -17.50 6.68
CA PRO A 140 -18.96 -17.16 7.18
C PRO A 140 -18.94 -15.87 8.01
N LEU A 141 -20.00 -15.07 7.92
CA LEU A 141 -20.01 -13.71 8.48
C LEU A 141 -19.85 -13.69 10.01
N ASP A 142 -20.39 -14.69 10.71
CA ASP A 142 -20.24 -14.85 12.16
C ASP A 142 -18.78 -15.11 12.57
N VAL A 143 -18.01 -15.77 11.71
CA VAL A 143 -16.57 -15.98 11.88
C VAL A 143 -15.82 -14.68 11.59
N ALA A 144 -16.17 -13.99 10.50
CA ALA A 144 -15.57 -12.69 10.14
C ALA A 144 -15.73 -11.64 11.26
N ILE A 145 -16.91 -11.57 11.89
CA ILE A 145 -17.18 -10.67 13.02
C ILE A 145 -16.23 -10.96 14.20
N LYS A 146 -15.95 -12.24 14.50
CA LYS A 146 -15.04 -12.63 15.59
C LYS A 146 -13.58 -12.31 15.30
N HIS A 147 -13.18 -12.28 14.03
CA HIS A 147 -11.81 -11.89 13.63
C HIS A 147 -11.54 -10.39 13.81
N GLY A 148 -12.59 -9.57 13.92
CA GLY A 148 -12.47 -8.14 14.11
C GLY A 148 -12.12 -7.39 12.82
N PRO A 149 -11.59 -6.15 12.93
CA PRO A 149 -11.30 -5.32 11.78
C PRO A 149 -10.21 -5.91 10.88
N VAL A 150 -10.45 -5.87 9.58
CA VAL A 150 -9.46 -6.22 8.54
C VAL A 150 -8.73 -4.96 8.15
N HIS A 151 -7.40 -5.01 8.25
CA HIS A 151 -6.51 -3.90 7.88
C HIS A 151 -5.73 -4.24 6.60
N SER A 152 -5.77 -3.34 5.62
CA SER A 152 -4.96 -3.41 4.41
C SER A 152 -4.37 -2.03 4.17
N TRP A 153 -3.10 -1.85 4.53
CA TRP A 153 -2.41 -0.56 4.45
C TRP A 153 -1.08 -0.71 3.73
N GLN A 154 -0.79 0.24 2.85
CA GLN A 154 0.45 0.34 2.10
C GLN A 154 1.17 1.63 2.50
N TYR A 155 2.48 1.52 2.67
CA TYR A 155 3.37 2.66 2.88
C TYR A 155 3.86 3.19 1.53
N ASP A 156 3.92 4.51 1.39
CA ASP A 156 4.49 5.17 0.22
C ASP A 156 5.15 6.50 0.61
N GLU A 157 6.01 7.01 -0.26
CA GLU A 157 6.71 8.27 -0.06
C GLU A 157 6.47 9.22 -1.23
N ILE A 158 5.84 10.35 -0.96
CA ILE A 158 5.67 11.40 -1.96
C ILE A 158 6.96 12.20 -2.03
N VAL A 159 7.70 12.03 -3.12
CA VAL A 159 8.99 12.68 -3.35
C VAL A 159 8.83 13.95 -4.19
N PHE A 160 9.25 15.08 -3.63
CA PHE A 160 9.30 16.36 -4.32
C PHE A 160 10.75 16.67 -4.72
N ASN A 161 11.00 16.69 -6.03
CA ASN A 161 12.32 16.99 -6.60
C ASN A 161 12.40 18.45 -7.03
N ASP A 162 13.49 19.12 -6.67
CA ASP A 162 13.74 20.52 -6.94
C ASP A 162 12.55 21.43 -6.59
N PRO A 163 11.99 21.38 -5.37
CA PRO A 163 10.81 22.17 -5.00
C PRO A 163 11.07 23.68 -5.12
N SER A 164 10.01 24.48 -5.32
CA SER A 164 10.13 25.94 -5.23
C SER A 164 10.60 26.37 -3.83
N ALA A 165 11.31 27.48 -3.70
CA ALA A 165 11.78 27.99 -2.41
C ALA A 165 10.62 28.15 -1.40
N HIS A 166 9.48 28.65 -1.87
CA HIS A 166 8.28 28.80 -1.07
C HIS A 166 7.72 27.45 -0.61
N PHE A 167 7.57 26.49 -1.51
CA PHE A 167 7.05 25.17 -1.16
C PHE A 167 7.99 24.40 -0.25
N LEU A 168 9.30 24.49 -0.48
CA LEU A 168 10.30 23.94 0.42
C LEU A 168 10.15 24.51 1.84
N ASN A 169 9.93 25.81 1.99
CA ASN A 169 9.68 26.42 3.30
C ASN A 169 8.40 25.86 3.96
N ILE A 170 7.30 25.73 3.21
CA ILE A 170 6.07 25.08 3.69
C ILE A 170 6.37 23.67 4.20
N LEU A 171 7.10 22.87 3.42
CA LEU A 171 7.49 21.52 3.81
C LEU A 171 8.36 21.55 5.08
N THR A 172 9.42 22.35 5.13
CA THR A 172 10.34 22.41 6.28
C THR A 172 9.65 22.84 7.59
N GLN A 173 8.61 23.67 7.52
CA GLN A 173 7.78 24.04 8.69
C GLN A 173 6.92 22.88 9.23
N HIS A 174 6.71 21.84 8.43
CA HIS A 174 5.91 20.66 8.77
C HIS A 174 6.75 19.38 8.58
N PRO A 175 7.75 19.14 9.45
CA PRO A 175 8.53 17.91 9.42
C PRO A 175 7.62 16.71 9.75
N PRO A 176 7.75 15.57 9.03
CA PRO A 176 6.94 14.39 9.32
C PRO A 176 7.33 13.78 10.67
N THR A 177 6.34 13.25 11.38
CA THR A 177 6.61 12.46 12.59
C THR A 177 7.39 11.20 12.21
N PRO A 178 8.53 10.92 12.86
CA PRO A 178 9.34 9.75 12.52
C PRO A 178 8.61 8.46 12.90
N LEU A 179 8.76 7.43 12.06
CA LEU A 179 8.30 6.09 12.40
C LEU A 179 9.04 5.57 13.65
N PRO A 180 8.39 4.70 14.46
CA PRO A 180 9.03 4.06 15.59
C PRO A 180 10.24 3.25 15.16
N LYS A 181 11.27 3.19 16.00
CA LYS A 181 12.48 2.40 15.71
C LYS A 181 12.31 0.91 15.97
N ILE A 182 11.45 0.58 16.92
CA ILE A 182 11.22 -0.78 17.40
C ILE A 182 9.76 -1.11 17.12
N ARG A 183 9.49 -2.36 16.73
CA ARG A 183 8.15 -2.88 16.56
C ARG A 183 7.44 -2.93 17.93
N ARG A 184 6.33 -2.20 18.04
CA ARG A 184 5.51 -2.13 19.27
C ARG A 184 4.13 -2.75 19.08
N ASN A 185 3.62 -2.69 17.85
CA ASN A 185 2.35 -3.23 17.44
C ASN A 185 2.56 -4.25 16.30
N PRO A 186 1.52 -5.00 15.93
CA PRO A 186 1.49 -5.80 14.71
C PRO A 186 1.78 -4.94 13.48
N VAL A 187 2.30 -5.56 12.42
CA VAL A 187 2.63 -4.84 11.18
C VAL A 187 1.51 -5.00 10.17
N PRO A 188 1.32 -4.04 9.26
CA PRO A 188 0.42 -4.25 8.12
C PRO A 188 0.84 -5.48 7.31
N PHE A 189 -0.15 -6.28 6.87
CA PHE A 189 0.13 -7.47 6.08
C PHE A 189 0.78 -7.11 4.74
N ASN A 190 1.89 -7.79 4.40
CA ASN A 190 2.60 -7.60 3.16
C ASN A 190 2.32 -8.76 2.20
N ILE A 191 1.57 -8.51 1.13
CA ILE A 191 1.21 -9.50 0.10
C ILE A 191 2.47 -10.08 -0.58
N ALA A 192 3.54 -9.28 -0.73
CA ALA A 192 4.80 -9.75 -1.30
C ALA A 192 5.63 -10.60 -0.33
N ASN A 193 5.26 -10.66 0.95
CA ASN A 193 5.90 -11.46 1.99
C ASN A 193 4.85 -12.19 2.84
N LEU A 194 4.36 -13.34 2.35
CA LEU A 194 3.35 -14.14 3.04
C LEU A 194 3.76 -14.56 4.47
N ALA A 195 5.06 -14.65 4.77
CA ALA A 195 5.53 -14.94 6.12
C ALA A 195 5.17 -13.84 7.13
N SER A 196 4.88 -12.61 6.67
CA SER A 196 4.38 -11.51 7.50
C SER A 196 2.96 -11.72 8.04
N PHE A 197 2.28 -12.79 7.63
CA PHE A 197 0.92 -13.08 8.06
C PHE A 197 0.78 -13.16 9.58
N GLU A 198 1.63 -13.94 10.25
CA GLU A 198 1.59 -14.08 11.72
C GLU A 198 1.86 -12.75 12.42
N ASP A 199 2.75 -11.94 11.84
CA ASP A 199 3.14 -10.65 12.37
C ASP A 199 2.08 -9.55 12.23
N SER A 200 1.09 -9.81 11.36
CA SER A 200 -0.03 -8.92 11.07
C SER A 200 -1.29 -9.21 11.90
N LYS A 201 -1.29 -10.29 12.69
CA LYS A 201 -2.47 -10.71 13.45
C LYS A 201 -2.70 -9.85 14.69
N GLY A 202 -3.96 -9.44 14.85
CA GLY A 202 -4.49 -8.81 16.05
C GLY A 202 -4.19 -7.32 16.13
N GLY A 203 -5.07 -6.57 16.80
CA GLY A 203 -4.87 -5.15 17.09
C GLY A 203 -4.76 -4.24 15.86
N THR A 204 -4.45 -2.98 16.13
CA THR A 204 -4.22 -1.97 15.10
C THR A 204 -2.76 -1.97 14.66
N PRO A 205 -2.47 -2.18 13.37
CA PRO A 205 -1.09 -2.29 12.92
C PRO A 205 -0.36 -0.94 12.92
N GLU A 206 0.97 -0.98 12.95
CA GLU A 206 1.86 0.19 12.94
C GLU A 206 3.08 -0.08 12.04
N PHE A 207 3.39 0.86 11.14
CA PHE A 207 4.64 0.84 10.40
C PHE A 207 5.80 1.28 11.29
N TYR A 208 6.97 0.65 11.18
CA TYR A 208 8.17 1.02 11.92
C TYR A 208 9.39 1.05 10.99
N SER A 209 10.43 1.79 11.37
CA SER A 209 11.58 2.06 10.49
C SER A 209 12.42 0.83 10.15
N GLY A 210 12.36 -0.22 10.98
CA GLY A 210 13.12 -1.46 10.75
C GLY A 210 12.57 -2.30 9.59
N MET A 211 11.30 -2.11 9.20
CA MET A 211 10.68 -2.82 8.07
C MET A 211 11.45 -2.63 6.76
N ILE A 212 12.07 -1.46 6.56
CA ILE A 212 12.87 -1.16 5.37
C ILE A 212 14.09 -2.08 5.30
N GLN A 213 14.80 -2.23 6.43
CA GLN A 213 16.01 -3.05 6.49
C GLN A 213 15.67 -4.54 6.30
N GLU A 214 14.62 -5.01 6.97
CA GLU A 214 14.15 -6.40 6.86
C GLU A 214 13.73 -6.74 5.43
N GLU A 215 13.01 -5.82 4.76
CA GLU A 215 12.62 -6.00 3.36
C GLU A 215 13.82 -5.97 2.42
N ALA A 216 14.80 -5.09 2.66
CA ALA A 216 16.03 -5.03 1.88
C ALA A 216 16.84 -6.34 1.99
N GLU A 217 16.97 -6.89 3.20
CA GLU A 217 17.64 -8.17 3.44
C GLU A 217 16.91 -9.31 2.72
N ARG A 218 15.59 -9.37 2.81
CA ARG A 218 14.75 -10.36 2.12
C ARG A 218 14.93 -10.30 0.60
N LEU A 219 14.92 -9.10 0.02
CA LEU A 219 15.09 -8.90 -1.42
C LEU A 219 16.49 -9.30 -1.88
N GLU A 220 17.53 -8.99 -1.10
CA GLU A 220 18.91 -9.39 -1.42
C GLU A 220 19.09 -10.91 -1.34
N GLU A 221 18.47 -11.59 -0.38
CA GLU A 221 18.45 -13.05 -0.32
C GLU A 221 17.71 -13.67 -1.52
N ALA A 222 16.55 -13.13 -1.88
CA ALA A 222 15.80 -13.57 -3.06
C ALA A 222 16.62 -13.38 -4.35
N ARG A 223 17.29 -12.23 -4.48
CA ARG A 223 18.19 -11.95 -5.61
C ARG A 223 19.33 -12.96 -5.69
N LYS A 224 19.98 -13.30 -4.58
CA LYS A 224 21.04 -14.32 -4.54
C LYS A 224 20.53 -15.68 -5.01
N LYS A 225 19.33 -16.09 -4.58
CA LYS A 225 18.70 -17.35 -5.04
C LYS A 225 18.42 -17.35 -6.53
N VAL A 226 17.90 -16.24 -7.07
CA VAL A 226 17.65 -16.10 -8.52
C VAL A 226 18.95 -16.20 -9.31
N ILE A 227 20.02 -15.52 -8.87
CA ILE A 227 21.33 -15.58 -9.55
C ILE A 227 21.87 -17.01 -9.54
N ALA A 228 21.83 -17.70 -8.40
CA ALA A 228 22.31 -19.08 -8.30
C ALA A 228 21.51 -20.03 -9.21
N GLU A 229 20.19 -19.86 -9.29
CA GLU A 229 19.34 -20.65 -10.18
C GLU A 229 19.59 -20.34 -11.65
N GLN A 230 19.82 -19.07 -12.01
CA GLN A 230 20.20 -18.67 -13.36
C GLN A 230 21.53 -19.31 -13.78
N GLU A 231 22.53 -19.35 -12.89
CA GLU A 231 23.81 -20.01 -13.15
C GLU A 231 23.65 -21.54 -13.30
N ARG A 232 22.80 -22.17 -12.47
CA ARG A 232 22.48 -23.60 -12.56
C ARG A 232 21.86 -23.93 -13.92
N LEU A 233 20.80 -23.22 -14.31
CA LEU A 233 20.10 -23.43 -15.58
C LEU A 233 21.00 -23.12 -16.78
N ARG A 234 21.86 -22.11 -16.68
CA ARG A 234 22.84 -21.80 -17.74
C ARG A 234 23.83 -22.94 -17.93
N THR A 235 24.31 -23.53 -16.84
CA THR A 235 25.24 -24.67 -16.90
C THR A 235 24.57 -25.89 -17.53
N GLU A 236 23.35 -26.20 -17.09
CA GLU A 236 22.54 -27.28 -17.65
C GLU A 236 22.26 -27.08 -19.16
N LEU A 237 21.93 -25.86 -19.57
CA LEU A 237 21.72 -25.52 -20.98
C LEU A 237 22.98 -25.80 -21.81
N ILE A 238 24.16 -25.35 -21.36
CA ILE A 238 25.43 -25.57 -22.06
C ILE A 238 25.74 -27.06 -22.19
N GLU A 239 25.47 -27.87 -21.17
CA GLU A 239 25.66 -29.32 -21.22
C GLU A 239 24.72 -29.97 -22.22
N LYS A 240 23.44 -29.56 -22.24
CA LYS A 240 22.44 -30.07 -23.19
C LYS A 240 22.73 -29.67 -24.63
N GLU A 241 23.24 -28.46 -24.87
CA GLU A 241 23.68 -28.04 -26.20
C GLU A 241 24.84 -28.90 -26.70
N LYS A 242 25.83 -29.20 -25.85
CA LYS A 242 26.94 -30.11 -26.19
C LYS A 242 26.46 -31.53 -26.49
N GLU A 243 25.53 -32.05 -25.69
CA GLU A 243 24.92 -33.36 -25.90
C GLU A 243 24.16 -33.41 -27.24
N LEU A 244 23.37 -32.38 -27.54
CA LEU A 244 22.62 -32.25 -28.78
C LEU A 244 23.54 -32.22 -30.01
N GLU A 245 24.63 -31.46 -29.96
CA GLU A 245 25.63 -31.44 -31.04
C GLU A 245 26.27 -32.80 -31.27
N ARG A 246 26.60 -33.52 -30.19
CA ARG A 246 27.15 -34.88 -30.27
C ARG A 246 26.18 -35.83 -30.97
N LEU A 247 24.91 -35.83 -30.56
CA LEU A 247 23.88 -36.69 -31.14
C LEU A 247 23.63 -36.35 -32.62
N LYS A 248 23.58 -35.05 -32.98
CA LYS A 248 23.46 -34.62 -34.38
C LYS A 248 24.61 -35.15 -35.24
N LYS A 249 25.86 -35.07 -34.75
CA LYS A 249 27.03 -35.62 -35.46
C LYS A 249 26.94 -37.12 -35.65
N GLN A 250 26.48 -37.87 -34.65
CA GLN A 250 26.27 -39.32 -34.76
C GLN A 250 25.17 -39.67 -35.77
N LEU A 251 24.09 -38.89 -35.81
CA LEU A 251 22.99 -39.12 -36.73
C LEU A 251 23.40 -38.90 -38.20
N ILE A 252 24.23 -37.88 -38.45
CA ILE A 252 24.81 -37.63 -39.79
C ILE A 252 25.80 -38.73 -40.18
N ALA A 253 26.60 -39.24 -39.25
CA ALA A 253 27.57 -40.30 -39.53
C ALA A 253 26.93 -41.68 -39.81
N ASN A 254 25.69 -41.89 -39.37
CA ASN A 254 24.94 -43.13 -39.54
C ASN A 254 23.90 -43.08 -40.67
N ALA A 255 23.80 -41.96 -41.40
CA ALA A 255 22.92 -41.75 -42.55
C ALA A 255 23.71 -41.84 -43.85
#